data_AF-A0AAW3ZQ53-F1
#
_entry.id   AF-A0AAW3ZQ53-F1
#
_cell.length_a   1.000
_cell.length_b   1.000
_cell.length_c   1.000
_cell.angle_alpha   90.00
_cell.angle_beta   90.00
_cell.angle_gamma   90.00
#
_symmetry.space_group_name_H-M   'P 1'
#
loop_
_entity.id
_entity.type
_entity.pdbx_description
1 polymer ?
#
loop_
_entity_poly.entity_id
_entity_poly.type
_entity_poly.pdbx_seq_one_letter_code
_entity_poly.pdbx_strand_id
1 'polypeptide(L)'
;MLAPAPAADATTVHKTLFEIMRARCHPLPAQYARLDLQLRFSRAQFERIRGGFLPRSMDDRWFAYMEDSMLHLHRSWSGFCVFTTRFAAEGDGFHMVEARVNRDPGQYRQINADYDAHCLRRLIEVLLLARVPPSGPSPGR
;
A
#
# COMPACT_ATOMS: atom_id res chain seq x y z
N MET A 1 15.74 -7.40 41.63
CA MET A 1 15.54 -6.04 41.11
C MET A 1 15.61 -6.12 39.60
N LEU A 2 14.46 -6.23 38.91
CA LEU A 2 14.41 -6.28 37.45
C LEU A 2 14.34 -4.83 36.95
N ALA A 3 15.33 -4.38 36.18
CA ALA A 3 15.26 -3.05 35.58
C ALA A 3 14.04 -2.96 34.66
N PRO A 4 13.29 -1.84 34.61
CA PRO A 4 12.19 -1.69 33.67
C PRO A 4 12.77 -1.76 32.25
N ALA A 5 12.17 -2.60 31.40
CA ALA A 5 12.50 -2.65 29.99
C ALA A 5 12.38 -1.23 29.39
N PRO A 6 13.30 -0.78 28.53
CA PRO A 6 13.20 0.53 27.92
C PRO A 6 11.88 0.60 27.15
N ALA A 7 11.07 1.63 27.44
CA ALA A 7 9.88 1.92 26.66
C ALA A 7 10.34 2.11 25.21
N ALA A 8 9.94 1.18 24.33
CA ALA A 8 10.33 1.24 22.94
C ALA A 8 9.78 2.55 22.34
N ASP A 9 10.66 3.37 21.78
CA ASP A 9 10.28 4.56 21.02
C ASP A 9 9.33 4.15 19.87
N ALA A 10 8.37 5.02 19.55
CA ALA A 10 7.39 4.80 18.49
C ALA A 10 8.00 4.37 17.15
N THR A 11 9.20 4.86 16.82
CA THR A 11 9.99 4.49 15.64
C THR A 11 10.42 3.02 15.68
N THR A 12 10.84 2.53 16.85
CA THR A 12 11.25 1.13 17.04
C THR A 12 10.04 0.20 16.94
N VAL A 13 8.93 0.57 17.59
CA VAL A 13 7.67 -0.18 17.49
C VAL A 13 7.19 -0.26 16.04
N HIS A 14 7.24 0.85 15.30
CA HIS A 14 6.84 0.93 13.90
C HIS A 14 7.68 0.01 13.00
N LYS A 15 9.01 0.02 13.18
CA LYS A 15 9.93 -0.83 12.43
C LYS A 15 9.69 -2.32 12.72
N THR A 16 9.57 -2.69 13.99
CA THR A 16 9.31 -4.08 14.39
C THR A 16 7.97 -4.59 13.87
N LEU A 17 6.91 -3.77 13.94
CA LEU A 17 5.60 -4.13 13.42
C LEU A 17 5.64 -4.33 11.89
N PHE A 18 6.33 -3.45 11.17
CA PHE A 18 6.51 -3.61 9.72
C PHE A 18 7.19 -4.93 9.35
N GLU A 19 8.28 -5.30 10.04
CA GLU A 19 9.00 -6.55 9.79
C GLU A 19 8.13 -7.77 10.07
N ILE A 20 7.41 -7.78 11.20
CA ILE A 20 6.48 -8.87 11.55
C ILE A 20 5.38 -9.02 10.50
N MET A 21 4.80 -7.91 10.03
CA MET A 21 3.75 -7.92 9.03
C MET A 21 4.26 -8.38 7.67
N ARG A 22 5.42 -7.88 7.25
CA ARG A 22 6.07 -8.30 6.00
C ARG A 22 6.40 -9.78 6.02
N ALA A 23 6.89 -10.32 7.14
CA ALA A 23 7.20 -11.74 7.28
C ALA A 23 5.97 -12.66 7.16
N ARG A 24 4.77 -12.13 7.41
CA ARG A 24 3.50 -12.85 7.26
C ARG A 24 2.85 -12.66 5.89
N CYS A 25 3.43 -11.83 5.02
CA CYS A 25 2.86 -11.55 3.72
C CYS A 25 3.11 -12.70 2.75
N HIS A 26 2.04 -13.17 2.12
CA HIS A 26 2.11 -14.10 1.00
C HIS A 26 2.25 -13.30 -0.30
N PRO A 27 3.09 -13.74 -1.25
CA PRO A 27 3.19 -13.09 -2.55
C PRO A 27 1.88 -13.19 -3.33
N LEU A 28 1.74 -12.38 -4.38
CA LEU A 28 0.63 -12.55 -5.32
C LEU A 28 0.69 -13.97 -5.91
N PRO A 29 -0.41 -14.74 -5.87
CA PRO A 29 -0.43 -16.08 -6.43
C PRO A 29 -0.26 -16.05 -7.96
N ALA A 30 0.13 -17.19 -8.54
CA ALA A 30 0.21 -17.34 -10.00
C ALA A 30 -1.16 -17.14 -10.70
N GLN A 31 -2.26 -17.39 -9.97
CA GLN A 31 -3.61 -17.10 -10.42
C GLN A 31 -3.96 -15.64 -10.13
N TYR A 32 -3.69 -14.76 -11.09
CA TYR A 32 -4.01 -13.34 -11.02
C TYR A 32 -4.63 -12.84 -12.32
N ALA A 33 -5.30 -11.69 -12.26
CA ALA A 33 -5.75 -10.96 -13.44
C ALA A 33 -5.10 -9.57 -13.50
N ARG A 34 -4.96 -9.02 -14.71
CA ARG A 34 -4.61 -7.62 -14.90
C ARG A 34 -5.86 -6.76 -14.82
N LEU A 35 -5.74 -5.59 -14.22
CA LEU A 35 -6.79 -4.59 -14.17
C LEU A 35 -6.51 -3.52 -15.23
N ASP A 36 -7.55 -3.08 -15.93
CA ASP A 36 -7.47 -1.90 -16.79
C ASP A 36 -7.60 -0.64 -15.93
N LEU A 37 -6.49 -0.28 -15.29
CA LEU A 37 -6.40 0.88 -14.42
C LEU A 37 -5.11 1.63 -14.72
N GLN A 38 -5.26 2.88 -15.12
CA GLN A 38 -4.16 3.80 -15.38
C GLN A 38 -4.33 5.02 -14.48
N LEU A 39 -3.35 5.25 -13.61
CA LEU A 39 -3.32 6.38 -12.69
C LEU A 39 -2.00 7.13 -12.84
N ARG A 40 -2.06 8.45 -12.71
CA ARG A 40 -0.91 9.34 -12.74
C ARG A 40 -0.76 10.05 -11.40
N PHE A 41 0.49 10.25 -10.99
CA PHE A 41 0.86 10.83 -9.73
C PHE A 41 1.98 11.86 -9.91
N SER A 42 1.90 12.97 -9.20
CA SER A 42 3.04 13.88 -9.08
C SER A 42 4.15 13.23 -8.25
N ARG A 43 5.38 13.76 -8.35
CA ARG A 43 6.49 13.35 -7.50
C ARG A 43 6.12 13.35 -6.01
N ALA A 44 5.43 14.40 -5.54
CA ALA A 44 5.01 14.51 -4.14
C ALA A 44 4.00 13.42 -3.73
N GLN A 45 3.06 13.06 -4.62
CA GLN A 45 2.14 11.95 -4.37
C GLN A 45 2.88 10.61 -4.37
N PHE A 46 3.79 10.40 -5.31
CA PHE A 46 4.54 9.15 -5.41
C PHE A 46 5.44 8.91 -4.20
N GLU A 47 6.08 9.93 -3.64
CA GLU A 47 6.87 9.79 -2.39
C GLU A 47 6.00 9.31 -1.21
N ARG A 48 4.72 9.71 -1.16
CA ARG A 48 3.79 9.17 -0.15
C ARG A 48 3.43 7.71 -0.42
N ILE A 49 3.20 7.37 -1.68
CA ILE A 49 2.93 5.97 -2.11
C ILE A 49 4.13 5.07 -1.77
N ARG A 50 5.36 5.55 -1.97
CA ARG A 50 6.60 4.84 -1.60
C ARG A 50 6.70 4.58 -0.10
N GLY A 51 6.17 5.48 0.72
CA GLY A 51 6.08 5.31 2.17
C GLY A 51 5.15 4.18 2.63
N GLY A 52 4.28 3.68 1.76
CA GLY A 52 3.35 2.59 2.07
C GLY A 52 2.35 2.94 3.17
N PHE A 53 1.72 1.90 3.72
CA PHE A 53 0.74 2.00 4.79
C PHE A 53 0.93 0.86 5.79
N LEU A 54 1.23 1.22 7.04
CA LEU A 54 1.21 0.30 8.17
C LEU A 54 -0.10 0.51 8.95
N PRO A 55 -0.88 -0.56 9.20
CA PRO A 55 -2.07 -0.46 10.03
C PRO A 55 -1.69 -0.06 11.45
N ARG A 56 -2.50 0.82 12.05
CA ARG A 56 -2.32 1.30 13.42
C ARG A 56 -3.32 0.66 14.39
N SER A 57 -4.39 0.06 13.87
CA SER A 57 -5.41 -0.63 14.65
C SER A 57 -5.85 -1.93 13.96
N MET A 58 -6.53 -2.81 14.71
CA MET A 58 -7.16 -4.02 14.16
C MET A 58 -8.26 -3.72 13.13
N ASP A 59 -8.80 -2.49 13.12
CA ASP A 59 -9.75 -2.05 12.08
C ASP A 59 -9.07 -1.71 10.75
N ASP A 60 -7.75 -1.45 10.76
CA ASP A 60 -6.98 -1.22 9.55
C ASP A 60 -6.71 -2.57 8.86
N ARG A 61 -7.60 -2.92 7.94
CA ARG A 61 -7.60 -4.23 7.26
C ARG A 61 -6.54 -4.38 6.17
N TRP A 62 -5.73 -3.35 5.95
CA TRP A 62 -4.80 -3.25 4.84
C TRP A 62 -3.39 -2.96 5.31
N PHE A 63 -2.43 -3.54 4.60
CA PHE A 63 -1.01 -3.28 4.72
C PHE A 63 -0.48 -3.01 3.33
N ALA A 64 0.29 -1.95 3.15
CA ALA A 64 0.89 -1.63 1.87
C ALA A 64 2.36 -1.29 2.03
N TYR A 65 3.19 -1.75 1.10
CA TYR A 65 4.60 -1.36 1.05
C TYR A 65 5.08 -1.34 -0.39
N MET A 66 6.06 -0.48 -0.65
CA MET A 66 6.78 -0.44 -1.91
C MET A 66 8.02 -1.33 -1.82
N GLU A 67 8.23 -2.13 -2.86
CA GLU A 67 9.46 -2.85 -3.10
C GLU A 67 9.91 -2.53 -4.53
N ASP A 68 11.12 -1.96 -4.66
CA ASP A 68 11.64 -1.38 -5.89
C ASP A 68 10.72 -0.33 -6.53
N SER A 69 9.86 -0.77 -7.45
CA SER A 69 8.87 0.05 -8.17
C SER A 69 7.47 -0.60 -8.18
N MET A 70 7.27 -1.60 -7.33
CA MET A 70 6.04 -2.36 -7.18
C MET A 70 5.46 -2.13 -5.79
N LEU A 71 4.24 -1.62 -5.76
CA LEU A 71 3.45 -1.48 -4.55
C LEU A 71 2.65 -2.75 -4.33
N HIS A 72 2.80 -3.33 -3.15
CA HIS A 72 2.09 -4.53 -2.72
C HIS A 72 1.03 -4.14 -1.70
N LEU A 73 -0.22 -4.54 -1.93
CA LEU A 73 -1.33 -4.35 -0.98
C LEU A 73 -1.80 -5.71 -0.46
N HIS A 74 -1.68 -5.88 0.85
CA HIS A 74 -2.02 -7.09 1.58
C HIS A 74 -3.17 -6.85 2.55
N ARG A 75 -3.90 -7.91 2.85
CA ARG A 75 -4.82 -7.94 4.00
C ARG A 75 -4.01 -8.10 5.28
N SER A 76 -4.21 -7.22 6.25
CA SER A 76 -3.43 -7.20 7.50
C SER A 76 -3.60 -8.47 8.35
N TRP A 77 -4.77 -9.12 8.29
CA TRP A 77 -5.06 -10.30 9.12
C TRP A 77 -4.58 -11.63 8.50
N SER A 78 -4.67 -11.80 7.18
CA SER A 78 -4.32 -13.07 6.51
C SER A 78 -2.98 -13.01 5.79
N GLY A 79 -2.42 -11.81 5.61
CA GLY A 79 -1.18 -11.61 4.86
C GLY A 79 -1.31 -11.82 3.36
N PHE A 80 -2.48 -12.20 2.83
CA PHE A 80 -2.66 -12.43 1.39
C PHE A 80 -2.48 -11.13 0.60
N CYS A 81 -1.65 -11.20 -0.44
CA CYS A 81 -1.53 -10.12 -1.41
C CYS A 81 -2.80 -10.09 -2.26
N VAL A 82 -3.52 -8.98 -2.24
CA VAL A 82 -4.73 -8.78 -3.05
C VAL A 82 -4.40 -8.01 -4.32
N PHE A 83 -3.59 -6.96 -4.21
CA PHE A 83 -3.21 -6.13 -5.34
C PHE A 83 -1.72 -5.94 -5.39
N THR A 84 -1.19 -5.90 -6.62
CA THR A 84 0.14 -5.38 -6.87
C THR A 84 0.08 -4.40 -8.02
N THR A 85 0.79 -3.29 -7.91
CA THR A 85 0.87 -2.31 -8.99
C THR A 85 2.28 -1.82 -9.20
N ARG A 86 2.69 -1.69 -10.46
CA ARG A 86 4.00 -1.19 -10.85
C ARG A 86 3.87 0.22 -11.40
N PHE A 87 4.84 1.05 -11.05
CA PHE A 87 4.92 2.43 -11.51
C PHE A 87 6.18 2.67 -12.34
N ALA A 88 6.12 3.63 -13.25
CA ALA A 88 7.26 4.12 -14.00
C ALA A 88 7.27 5.65 -13.99
N ALA A 89 8.46 6.25 -14.07
CA ALA A 89 8.59 7.70 -14.22
C ALA A 89 8.01 8.15 -15.57
N GLU A 90 7.32 9.29 -15.58
CA GLU A 90 6.78 9.96 -16.77
C GLU A 90 6.95 11.47 -16.56
N GLY A 91 7.94 12.06 -17.25
CA GLY A 91 8.32 13.46 -17.04
C GLY A 91 8.70 13.75 -15.58
N ASP A 92 8.03 14.75 -14.99
CA ASP A 92 8.18 15.13 -13.58
C ASP A 92 7.32 14.31 -12.60
N GLY A 93 6.62 13.28 -13.10
CA GLY A 93 5.69 12.47 -12.35
C GLY A 93 5.93 10.97 -12.50
N PHE A 94 4.95 10.20 -12.05
CA PHE A 94 4.92 8.75 -12.14
C PHE A 94 3.55 8.31 -12.64
N HIS A 95 3.52 7.21 -13.39
CA HIS A 95 2.27 6.60 -13.83
C HIS A 95 2.27 5.10 -13.54
N MET A 96 1.07 4.58 -13.35
CA MET A 96 0.80 3.16 -13.20
C MET A 96 0.92 2.49 -14.56
N VAL A 97 1.85 1.54 -14.66
CA VAL A 97 2.12 0.78 -15.89
C VAL A 97 1.57 -0.64 -15.85
N GLU A 98 1.26 -1.13 -14.65
CA GLU A 98 0.63 -2.43 -14.48
C GLU A 98 -0.12 -2.49 -13.16
N ALA A 99 -1.34 -3.02 -13.18
CA ALA A 99 -2.11 -3.37 -11.99
C ALA A 99 -2.53 -4.84 -12.09
N ARG A 100 -2.29 -5.60 -11.03
CA ARG A 100 -2.67 -7.01 -10.92
C ARG A 100 -3.49 -7.23 -9.66
N VAL A 101 -4.45 -8.15 -9.75
CA VAL A 101 -5.32 -8.56 -8.65
C VAL A 101 -5.28 -10.08 -8.47
N ASN A 102 -5.30 -10.52 -7.23
CA ASN A 102 -5.40 -11.92 -6.86
C ASN A 102 -6.71 -12.52 -7.39
N ARG A 103 -6.64 -13.71 -8.00
CA ARG A 103 -7.81 -14.45 -8.50
C ARG A 103 -7.90 -15.87 -7.93
N ASP A 104 -7.09 -16.19 -6.93
CA ASP A 104 -7.22 -17.43 -6.15
C ASP A 104 -8.48 -17.33 -5.27
N PRO A 105 -9.54 -18.13 -5.53
CA PRO A 105 -10.79 -18.04 -4.80
C PRO A 105 -10.67 -18.47 -3.33
N GLY A 106 -9.61 -19.20 -2.95
CA GLY A 106 -9.29 -19.54 -1.57
C GLY A 106 -8.73 -18.34 -0.78
N GLN A 107 -8.18 -17.34 -1.47
CA GLN A 107 -7.58 -16.15 -0.85
C GLN A 107 -8.43 -14.88 -1.05
N TYR A 108 -9.02 -14.72 -2.23
CA TYR A 108 -9.79 -13.55 -2.62
C TYR A 108 -11.00 -13.93 -3.47
N ARG A 109 -12.20 -13.76 -2.93
CA ARG A 109 -13.47 -14.20 -3.55
C ARG A 109 -14.06 -13.20 -4.54
N GLN A 110 -13.49 -12.01 -4.66
CA GLN A 110 -13.96 -11.02 -5.62
C GLN A 110 -13.49 -11.43 -7.04
N ILE A 111 -14.38 -11.31 -8.04
CA ILE A 111 -14.16 -11.74 -9.43
C ILE A 111 -14.38 -10.64 -10.50
N ASN A 112 -15.01 -9.54 -10.13
CA ASN A 112 -15.31 -8.38 -10.96
C ASN A 112 -14.11 -7.42 -11.02
N ALA A 113 -13.47 -7.37 -12.18
CA ALA A 113 -12.30 -6.54 -12.42
C ALA A 113 -12.57 -5.03 -12.31
N ASP A 114 -13.74 -4.54 -12.73
CA ASP A 114 -14.07 -3.11 -12.63
C ASP A 114 -14.20 -2.68 -11.17
N TYR A 115 -14.88 -3.51 -10.36
CA TYR A 115 -14.97 -3.30 -8.92
C TYR A 115 -13.59 -3.26 -8.27
N ASP A 116 -12.73 -4.20 -8.64
CA ASP A 116 -11.36 -4.27 -8.13
C ASP A 116 -10.50 -3.07 -8.52
N ALA A 117 -10.66 -2.57 -9.75
CA ALA A 117 -9.98 -1.36 -10.22
C ALA A 117 -10.44 -0.13 -9.41
N HIS A 118 -11.74 0.00 -9.15
CA HIS A 118 -12.28 1.04 -8.28
C HIS A 118 -11.78 0.91 -6.84
N CYS A 119 -11.74 -0.32 -6.30
CA CYS A 119 -11.20 -0.58 -4.96
C CYS A 119 -9.72 -0.22 -4.86
N LEU A 120 -8.89 -0.66 -5.81
CA LEU A 120 -7.46 -0.35 -5.81
C LEU A 120 -7.21 1.16 -5.85
N ARG A 121 -7.91 1.89 -6.73
CA ARG A 121 -7.84 3.35 -6.80
C ARG A 121 -8.16 3.99 -5.44
N ARG A 122 -9.28 3.59 -4.84
CA ARG A 122 -9.72 4.12 -3.54
C ARG A 122 -8.73 3.82 -2.42
N LEU A 123 -8.11 2.65 -2.40
CA LEU A 123 -7.09 2.29 -1.41
C LEU A 123 -5.86 3.19 -1.53
N ILE A 124 -5.38 3.44 -2.75
CA ILE A 124 -4.25 4.35 -2.98
C ILE A 124 -4.62 5.77 -2.50
N GLU A 125 -5.79 6.27 -2.89
CA GLU A 125 -6.24 7.61 -2.50
C GLU A 125 -6.40 7.76 -0.98
N VAL A 126 -7.09 6.83 -0.32
CA VAL A 126 -7.46 6.97 1.10
C VAL A 126 -6.31 6.59 2.03
N LEU A 127 -5.56 5.53 1.73
CA LEU A 127 -4.51 5.04 2.64
C LEU A 127 -3.18 5.77 2.42
N LEU A 128 -2.84 6.06 1.16
CA LEU A 128 -1.50 6.54 0.78
C LEU A 128 -1.48 8.05 0.49
N LEU A 129 -2.57 8.63 -0.02
CA LEU A 129 -2.59 10.04 -0.41
C LEU A 129 -3.34 10.96 0.56
N ALA A 130 -4.42 10.51 1.19
CA ALA A 130 -5.26 11.30 2.09
C ALA A 130 -4.59 11.64 3.43
N ARG A 131 -3.42 11.05 3.72
CA ARG A 131 -2.54 11.49 4.82
C ARG A 131 -1.85 12.80 4.40
N VAL A 132 -2.58 13.90 4.48
CA VAL A 132 -2.03 15.25 4.36
C VAL A 132 -1.56 15.69 5.76
N PRO A 133 -0.26 15.86 6.03
CA PRO A 133 0.14 16.92 6.95
C PRO A 133 -0.11 18.27 6.23
N PRO A 134 -0.78 19.25 6.87
CA PRO A 134 -0.90 20.57 6.27
C PRO A 134 0.48 21.22 6.25
N SER A 135 1.04 21.49 5.07
CA SER A 135 1.87 22.70 4.82
C SER A 135 2.51 22.73 3.43
N GLY A 136 2.32 23.86 2.77
CA GLY A 136 2.98 24.33 1.55
C GLY A 136 2.11 25.43 0.93
N PRO A 137 2.59 26.68 0.79
CA PRO A 137 1.74 27.84 0.55
C PRO A 137 1.08 27.74 -0.84
N SER A 138 -0.19 28.13 -0.91
CA SER A 138 -0.84 28.46 -2.16
C SER A 138 0.02 29.49 -2.91
N PRO A 139 0.33 29.31 -4.20
CA PRO A 139 0.91 30.40 -4.98
C PRO A 139 -0.11 31.54 -4.95
N GLY A 140 0.33 32.67 -4.39
CA GLY A 140 -0.49 33.86 -4.23
C GLY A 140 -1.14 34.25 -5.55
N ARG A 141 -2.42 34.62 -5.46
CA ARG A 141 -3.13 35.34 -6.52
C ARG A 141 -3.39 36.75 -6.05
#